data_AF-A0A371FDZ8-F1
#
_entry.id   AF-A0A371FDZ8-F1
#
_cell.length_a   1.000
_cell.length_b   1.000
_cell.length_c   1.000
_cell.angle_alpha   90.00
_cell.angle_beta   90.00
_cell.angle_gamma   90.00
#
_symmetry.space_group_name_H-M   'P 1'
#
loop_
_entity.id
_entity.type
_entity.pdbx_description
1 polymer ?
#
loop_
_entity_poly.entity_id
_entity_poly.type
_entity_poly.pdbx_seq_one_letter_code
_entity_poly.pdbx_strand_id
1 'polypeptide(L)'
;GSPRSKWGSIRAALGHPKPFDLRYVAVGNEDCGHVNYRGNYLKFHDAIRFSYPDIKIISNCDASSSPLNHPADLFDFHIYTDSNDMFSKSTKFDLTPRSGPKAFVSEYAVWRTDAANGSLLAAVAEAAFLIGLEKNSDIVDMVCYAPLFSNINDRNWIPDAIVFDSYQLYGTPTFLFGVDVFSLALDSLRVIVNFGTTNESLIIYINGLNSNVQQYDFTSTMLTSTNIMDENSFLEPEKVIPQTSSLKKNGTDINVILSPY
;
A
#
# COMPACT_ATOMS: atom_id res chain seq x y z
N GLY A 1 -16.97 -19.03 -13.45
CA GLY A 1 -17.38 -20.18 -14.29
C GLY A 1 -18.83 -20.61 -14.06
N SER A 2 -19.49 -21.12 -15.10
CA SER A 2 -20.91 -21.56 -15.09
C SER A 2 -21.24 -22.59 -14.01
N PRO A 3 -22.44 -22.53 -13.37
CA PRO A 3 -22.94 -23.57 -12.47
C PRO A 3 -23.04 -24.98 -13.09
N ARG A 4 -22.92 -25.10 -14.41
CA ARG A 4 -22.92 -26.39 -15.12
C ARG A 4 -21.53 -27.03 -15.25
N SER A 5 -20.46 -26.31 -14.94
CA SER A 5 -19.11 -26.90 -14.90
C SER A 5 -18.90 -27.66 -13.60
N LYS A 6 -17.92 -28.57 -13.56
CA LYS A 6 -17.58 -29.34 -12.35
C LYS A 6 -17.42 -28.42 -11.12
N TRP A 7 -16.53 -27.44 -11.19
CA TRP A 7 -16.25 -26.54 -10.06
C TRP A 7 -17.32 -25.48 -9.86
N GLY A 8 -17.98 -25.01 -10.92
CA GLY A 8 -19.06 -24.04 -10.80
C GLY A 8 -20.31 -24.64 -10.14
N SER A 9 -20.59 -25.93 -10.38
CA SER A 9 -21.68 -26.65 -9.73
C SER A 9 -21.46 -26.81 -8.22
N ILE A 10 -20.23 -27.09 -7.81
CA ILE A 10 -19.84 -27.17 -6.39
C ILE A 10 -20.03 -25.80 -5.71
N ARG A 11 -19.51 -24.71 -6.32
CA ARG A 11 -19.71 -23.35 -5.80
C ARG A 11 -21.20 -23.01 -5.63
N ALA A 12 -22.03 -23.38 -6.61
CA ALA A 12 -23.47 -23.15 -6.56
C ALA A 12 -24.16 -23.97 -5.47
N ALA A 13 -23.80 -25.25 -5.32
CA ALA A 13 -24.33 -26.12 -4.27
C ALA A 13 -23.94 -25.67 -2.86
N LEU A 14 -22.78 -25.00 -2.70
CA LEU A 14 -22.34 -24.35 -1.47
C LEU A 14 -23.02 -22.99 -1.20
N GLY A 15 -24.08 -22.64 -1.95
CA GLY A 15 -24.89 -21.45 -1.71
C GLY A 15 -24.50 -20.21 -2.52
N HIS A 16 -23.50 -20.29 -3.41
CA HIS A 16 -23.07 -19.15 -4.23
C HIS A 16 -23.20 -19.42 -5.74
N PRO A 17 -24.42 -19.39 -6.31
CA PRO A 17 -24.66 -19.75 -7.71
C PRO A 17 -23.96 -18.82 -8.71
N LYS A 18 -23.87 -17.51 -8.42
CA LYS A 18 -23.18 -16.55 -9.30
C LYS A 18 -21.65 -16.74 -9.23
N PRO A 19 -20.88 -16.50 -10.30
CA PRO A 19 -19.42 -16.41 -10.20
C PRO A 19 -18.98 -15.24 -9.32
N PHE A 20 -17.82 -15.36 -8.67
CA PHE A 20 -17.12 -14.21 -8.09
C PHE A 20 -16.46 -13.39 -9.20
N ASP A 21 -16.25 -12.11 -8.92
CA ASP A 21 -15.49 -11.20 -9.78
C ASP A 21 -13.99 -11.41 -9.57
N LEU A 22 -13.41 -12.34 -10.34
CA LEU A 22 -11.98 -12.66 -10.30
C LEU A 22 -11.29 -11.99 -11.49
N ARG A 23 -10.50 -10.95 -11.22
CA ARG A 23 -9.83 -10.15 -12.24
C ARG A 23 -8.33 -10.40 -12.36
N TYR A 24 -7.71 -10.95 -11.32
CA TYR A 24 -6.26 -11.13 -11.22
C TYR A 24 -5.92 -12.54 -10.72
N VAL A 25 -4.85 -13.13 -11.25
CA VAL A 25 -4.26 -14.37 -10.76
C VAL A 25 -2.74 -14.22 -10.73
N ALA A 26 -2.14 -14.36 -9.55
CA ALA A 26 -0.70 -14.54 -9.40
C ALA A 26 -0.33 -16.02 -9.55
N VAL A 27 0.75 -16.31 -10.27
CA VAL A 27 1.20 -17.68 -10.53
C VAL A 27 2.47 -17.95 -9.72
N GLY A 28 2.29 -18.41 -8.48
CA GLY A 28 3.35 -18.68 -7.51
C GLY A 28 3.36 -17.67 -6.35
N ASN A 29 4.40 -17.74 -5.51
CA ASN A 29 4.73 -16.75 -4.49
C ASN A 29 6.24 -16.77 -4.22
N GLU A 30 6.94 -15.64 -4.43
CA GLU A 30 8.41 -15.55 -4.28
C GLU A 30 9.21 -16.59 -5.08
N ASP A 31 8.58 -17.17 -6.11
CA ASP A 31 9.12 -18.34 -6.80
C ASP A 31 10.15 -17.99 -7.88
N CYS A 32 10.36 -16.70 -8.22
CA CYS A 32 11.15 -16.31 -9.39
C CYS A 32 12.59 -16.87 -9.39
N GLY A 33 13.19 -17.00 -8.21
CA GLY A 33 14.54 -17.56 -8.04
C GLY A 33 14.62 -19.08 -8.25
N HIS A 34 13.49 -19.79 -8.31
CA HIS A 34 13.47 -21.23 -8.47
C HIS A 34 13.72 -21.64 -9.92
N VAL A 35 14.61 -22.61 -10.12
CA VAL A 35 15.06 -23.11 -11.44
C VAL A 35 13.91 -23.45 -12.38
N ASN A 36 12.82 -24.02 -11.85
CA ASN A 36 11.68 -24.48 -12.65
C ASN A 36 10.55 -23.45 -12.78
N TYR A 37 10.63 -22.30 -12.09
CA TYR A 37 9.54 -21.33 -12.05
C TYR A 37 9.14 -20.88 -13.44
N ARG A 38 10.08 -20.35 -14.24
CA ARG A 38 9.76 -19.83 -15.58
C ARG A 38 9.11 -20.89 -16.48
N GLY A 39 9.63 -22.12 -16.45
CA GLY A 39 9.08 -23.21 -17.26
C GLY A 39 7.66 -23.62 -16.84
N ASN A 40 7.38 -23.60 -15.54
CA ASN A 40 6.05 -23.88 -15.01
C ASN A 40 5.10 -22.70 -15.24
N TYR A 41 5.54 -21.48 -14.97
CA TYR A 41 4.81 -20.24 -15.20
C TYR A 41 4.24 -20.18 -16.61
N LEU A 42 5.06 -20.46 -17.64
CA LEU A 42 4.58 -20.43 -19.04
C LEU A 42 3.44 -21.41 -19.29
N LYS A 43 3.50 -22.62 -18.71
CA LYS A 43 2.40 -23.61 -18.84
C LYS A 43 1.11 -23.12 -18.20
N PHE A 44 1.20 -22.52 -17.01
CA PHE A 44 0.05 -21.95 -16.32
C PHE A 44 -0.50 -20.71 -17.04
N HIS A 45 0.39 -19.80 -17.41
CA HIS A 45 0.06 -18.59 -18.17
C HIS A 45 -0.74 -18.94 -19.43
N ASP A 46 -0.24 -19.87 -20.25
CA ASP A 46 -0.87 -20.22 -21.52
C ASP A 46 -2.24 -20.88 -21.31
N ALA A 47 -2.36 -21.76 -20.32
CA ALA A 47 -3.63 -22.40 -19.98
C ALA A 47 -4.68 -21.42 -19.43
N ILE A 48 -4.27 -20.49 -18.57
CA ILE A 48 -5.13 -19.45 -18.01
C ILE A 48 -5.55 -18.48 -19.12
N ARG A 49 -4.59 -17.96 -19.90
CA ARG A 49 -4.87 -17.01 -20.98
C ARG A 49 -5.82 -17.59 -22.03
N PHE A 50 -5.65 -18.87 -22.38
CA PHE A 50 -6.54 -19.55 -23.33
C PHE A 50 -7.98 -19.65 -22.80
N SER A 51 -8.15 -19.94 -21.51
CA SER A 51 -9.46 -20.20 -20.91
C SER A 51 -10.18 -18.94 -20.42
N TYR A 52 -9.40 -17.94 -19.98
CA TYR A 52 -9.84 -16.73 -19.30
C TYR A 52 -9.03 -15.52 -19.78
N PRO A 53 -9.23 -15.08 -21.04
CA PRO A 53 -8.45 -14.00 -21.63
C PRO A 53 -8.64 -12.65 -20.91
N ASP A 54 -9.71 -12.51 -20.13
CA ASP A 54 -10.09 -11.35 -19.32
C ASP A 54 -9.38 -11.27 -17.96
N ILE A 55 -8.82 -12.38 -17.46
CA ILE A 55 -8.06 -12.38 -16.20
C ILE A 55 -6.65 -11.85 -16.47
N LYS A 56 -6.22 -10.89 -15.64
CA LYS A 56 -4.84 -10.40 -15.61
C LYS A 56 -3.95 -11.39 -14.85
N ILE A 57 -2.81 -11.75 -15.44
CA ILE A 57 -1.86 -12.73 -14.90
C ILE A 57 -0.64 -11.98 -14.35
N ILE A 58 -0.31 -12.26 -13.09
CA ILE A 58 0.81 -11.65 -12.36
C ILE A 58 1.95 -12.66 -12.27
N SER A 59 3.15 -12.24 -12.66
CA SER A 59 4.38 -13.02 -12.46
C SER A 59 5.06 -12.62 -11.16
N ASN A 60 5.55 -13.57 -10.36
CA ASN A 60 6.35 -13.29 -9.16
C ASN A 60 7.80 -12.85 -9.43
N CYS A 61 8.16 -12.57 -10.69
CA CYS A 61 9.47 -12.02 -11.03
C CYS A 61 9.42 -10.50 -11.01
N ASP A 62 10.34 -9.87 -10.26
CA ASP A 62 10.51 -8.42 -10.24
C ASP A 62 10.99 -7.90 -11.61
N ALA A 63 10.28 -6.91 -12.16
CA ALA A 63 10.65 -6.20 -13.38
C ALA A 63 10.96 -4.70 -13.17
N SER A 64 11.09 -4.26 -11.92
CA SER A 64 11.30 -2.85 -11.53
C SER A 64 12.58 -2.25 -12.11
N SER A 65 13.61 -3.06 -12.33
CA SER A 65 14.91 -2.64 -12.88
C SER A 65 15.22 -3.24 -14.25
N SER A 66 14.58 -4.34 -14.64
CA SER A 66 14.88 -5.06 -15.87
C SER A 66 13.62 -5.74 -16.42
N PRO A 67 13.35 -5.66 -17.73
CA PRO A 67 12.15 -6.27 -18.30
C PRO A 67 12.08 -7.78 -18.08
N LEU A 68 10.86 -8.30 -17.94
CA LEU A 68 10.61 -9.73 -17.94
C LEU A 68 11.02 -10.38 -19.28
N ASN A 69 11.48 -11.62 -19.21
CA ASN A 69 11.79 -12.46 -20.38
C ASN A 69 10.65 -13.44 -20.74
N HIS A 70 9.44 -13.15 -20.26
CA HIS A 70 8.22 -13.94 -20.42
C HIS A 70 7.00 -13.01 -20.32
N PRO A 71 5.84 -13.39 -20.89
CA PRO A 71 4.63 -12.56 -20.87
C PRO A 71 4.01 -12.49 -19.47
N ALA A 72 3.50 -11.32 -19.10
CA ALA A 72 2.67 -11.08 -17.92
C ALA A 72 1.86 -9.80 -18.13
N ASP A 73 0.74 -9.64 -17.43
CA ASP A 73 0.03 -8.35 -17.38
C ASP A 73 0.59 -7.45 -16.27
N LEU A 74 0.99 -8.07 -15.16
CA LEU A 74 1.69 -7.42 -14.06
C LEU A 74 2.89 -8.24 -13.59
N PHE A 75 3.81 -7.57 -12.91
CA PHE A 75 4.88 -8.19 -12.18
C PHE A 75 4.77 -7.88 -10.69
N ASP A 76 5.22 -8.81 -9.87
CA ASP A 76 5.18 -8.73 -8.42
C ASP A 76 6.45 -8.08 -7.87
N PHE A 77 6.31 -7.26 -6.84
CA PHE A 77 7.42 -6.62 -6.14
C PHE A 77 7.22 -6.70 -4.63
N HIS A 78 8.20 -7.29 -3.95
CA HIS A 78 8.24 -7.42 -2.50
C HIS A 78 9.38 -6.58 -1.92
N ILE A 79 9.15 -5.90 -0.79
CA ILE A 79 10.22 -5.24 -0.04
C ILE A 79 9.98 -5.27 1.48
N TYR A 80 10.91 -5.89 2.18
CA TYR A 80 11.02 -5.85 3.64
C TYR A 80 12.38 -5.30 4.03
N THR A 81 12.40 -4.13 4.65
CA THR A 81 13.67 -3.41 4.93
C THR A 81 13.56 -2.53 6.17
N ASP A 82 14.63 -1.85 6.57
CA ASP A 82 14.59 -0.90 7.69
C ASP A 82 13.99 0.46 7.27
N SER A 83 13.66 1.31 8.24
CA SER A 83 12.99 2.60 8.01
C SER A 83 13.81 3.54 7.13
N ASN A 84 15.14 3.55 7.30
CA ASN A 84 16.02 4.42 6.54
C ASN A 84 16.10 3.98 5.08
N ASP A 85 16.26 2.68 4.83
CA ASP A 85 16.26 2.14 3.47
C ASP A 85 14.89 2.31 2.82
N MET A 86 13.78 2.03 3.52
CA MET A 86 12.42 2.22 2.98
C MET A 86 12.19 3.67 2.56
N PHE A 87 12.56 4.63 3.40
CA PHE A 87 12.48 6.05 3.08
C PHE A 87 13.27 6.41 1.80
N SER A 88 14.48 5.85 1.67
CA SER A 88 15.31 6.05 0.47
C SER A 88 14.71 5.49 -0.81
N LYS A 89 13.74 4.56 -0.71
CA LYS A 89 13.06 3.92 -1.85
C LYS A 89 11.88 4.72 -2.39
N SER A 90 11.64 5.94 -1.91
CA SER A 90 10.67 6.88 -2.50
C SER A 90 10.88 7.17 -4.00
N THR A 91 12.03 6.84 -4.57
CA THR A 91 12.35 6.96 -6.00
C THR A 91 12.53 5.61 -6.70
N LYS A 92 12.21 4.48 -6.04
CA LYS A 92 12.48 3.12 -6.54
C LYS A 92 11.93 2.86 -7.93
N PHE A 93 10.76 3.42 -8.25
CA PHE A 93 10.09 3.23 -9.53
C PHE A 93 10.32 4.35 -10.54
N ASP A 94 11.05 5.42 -10.18
CA ASP A 94 11.28 6.57 -11.06
C ASP A 94 11.95 6.17 -12.38
N LEU A 95 12.79 5.13 -12.38
CA LEU A 95 13.51 4.64 -13.56
C LEU A 95 12.97 3.32 -14.12
N THR A 96 11.88 2.79 -13.59
CA THR A 96 11.28 1.54 -14.08
C THR A 96 10.82 1.71 -15.54
N PRO A 97 11.02 0.71 -16.42
CA PRO A 97 10.56 0.81 -17.80
C PRO A 97 9.04 1.07 -17.88
N ARG A 98 8.63 2.07 -18.70
CA ARG A 98 7.21 2.38 -18.98
C ARG A 98 6.63 1.51 -20.10
N SER A 99 7.42 0.54 -20.57
CA SER A 99 7.01 -0.49 -21.53
C SER A 99 6.98 -1.84 -20.84
N GLY A 100 5.93 -2.62 -21.08
CA GLY A 100 5.75 -3.94 -20.48
C GLY A 100 4.71 -3.96 -19.34
N PRO A 101 4.73 -4.99 -18.48
CA PRO A 101 3.77 -5.15 -17.40
C PRO A 101 3.93 -4.06 -16.34
N LYS A 102 2.82 -3.71 -15.70
CA LYS A 102 2.81 -2.81 -14.53
C LYS A 102 3.22 -3.55 -13.26
N ALA A 103 3.65 -2.80 -12.25
CA ALA A 103 3.98 -3.32 -10.94
C ALA A 103 2.72 -3.58 -10.10
N PHE A 104 2.72 -4.70 -9.39
CA PHE A 104 1.96 -4.93 -8.19
C PHE A 104 2.96 -5.01 -7.03
N VAL A 105 2.98 -4.00 -6.17
CA VAL A 105 3.76 -4.03 -4.92
C VAL A 105 2.96 -4.84 -3.90
N SER A 106 3.02 -6.17 -4.00
CA SER A 106 2.10 -7.05 -3.27
C SER A 106 2.44 -7.20 -1.79
N GLU A 107 3.71 -6.96 -1.43
CA GLU A 107 4.19 -6.98 -0.07
C GLU A 107 5.20 -5.85 0.15
N TYR A 108 4.89 -4.96 1.09
CA TYR A 108 5.89 -4.03 1.63
C TYR A 108 5.70 -3.87 3.13
N ALA A 109 6.80 -3.77 3.87
CA ALA A 109 6.83 -3.28 5.24
C ALA A 109 8.25 -2.90 5.67
N VAL A 110 8.34 -1.91 6.55
CA VAL A 110 9.48 -1.78 7.44
C VAL A 110 9.41 -2.91 8.45
N TRP A 111 10.49 -3.68 8.60
CA TRP A 111 10.49 -4.90 9.42
C TRP A 111 11.62 -4.93 10.45
N ARG A 112 11.38 -5.68 11.54
CA ARG A 112 12.34 -5.92 12.64
C ARG A 112 12.63 -4.69 13.51
N THR A 113 13.91 -4.36 13.71
CA THR A 113 14.40 -3.71 14.93
C THR A 113 13.80 -2.32 15.15
N ASP A 114 13.64 -1.54 14.09
CA ASP A 114 13.11 -0.18 14.12
C ASP A 114 11.61 -0.11 13.75
N ALA A 115 11.08 -1.19 13.19
CA ALA A 115 9.64 -1.38 13.01
C ALA A 115 8.89 -1.59 14.33
N ALA A 116 9.53 -2.26 15.29
CA ALA A 116 8.96 -2.66 16.58
C ALA A 116 7.58 -3.35 16.38
N ASN A 117 6.52 -2.98 17.12
CA ASN A 117 5.16 -3.52 16.85
C ASN A 117 4.35 -2.68 15.85
N GLY A 118 5.02 -1.86 15.03
CA GLY A 118 4.41 -0.86 14.17
C GLY A 118 4.59 0.52 14.79
N SER A 119 5.81 1.04 14.74
CA SER A 119 6.18 2.36 15.24
C SER A 119 5.74 3.48 14.30
N LEU A 120 5.64 4.70 14.82
CA LEU A 120 5.49 5.90 13.98
C LEU A 120 6.65 6.03 12.99
N LEU A 121 7.88 5.66 13.37
CA LEU A 121 9.05 5.63 12.49
C LEU A 121 8.80 4.81 11.22
N ALA A 122 8.29 3.60 11.38
CA ALA A 122 7.94 2.73 10.26
C ALA A 122 6.88 3.40 9.37
N ALA A 123 5.82 3.94 9.96
CA ALA A 123 4.74 4.58 9.21
C ALA A 123 5.22 5.79 8.40
N VAL A 124 6.09 6.64 8.96
CA VAL A 124 6.64 7.82 8.26
C VAL A 124 7.57 7.39 7.11
N ALA A 125 8.38 6.35 7.30
CA ALA A 125 9.24 5.82 6.25
C ALA A 125 8.44 5.18 5.10
N GLU A 126 7.42 4.40 5.44
CA GLU A 126 6.50 3.78 4.48
C GLU A 126 5.64 4.82 3.75
N ALA A 127 5.25 5.90 4.42
CA ALA A 127 4.56 7.02 3.79
C ALA A 127 5.39 7.63 2.65
N ALA A 128 6.70 7.83 2.86
CA ALA A 128 7.60 8.31 1.82
C ALA A 128 7.70 7.34 0.62
N PHE A 129 7.74 6.03 0.90
CA PHE A 129 7.72 5.00 -0.14
C PHE A 129 6.41 5.04 -0.94
N LEU A 130 5.25 5.10 -0.27
CA LEU A 130 3.93 5.18 -0.89
C LEU A 130 3.73 6.43 -1.75
N ILE A 131 4.25 7.59 -1.33
CA ILE A 131 4.29 8.81 -2.17
C ILE A 131 5.08 8.55 -3.45
N GLY A 132 6.19 7.82 -3.36
CA GLY A 132 6.97 7.38 -4.51
C GLY A 132 6.18 6.49 -5.46
N LEU A 133 5.35 5.59 -4.93
CA LEU A 133 4.45 4.75 -5.73
C LEU A 133 3.35 5.56 -6.39
N GLU A 134 2.70 6.47 -5.67
CA GLU A 134 1.66 7.36 -6.21
C GLU A 134 2.19 8.22 -7.37
N LYS A 135 3.39 8.80 -7.19
CA LYS A 135 4.10 9.55 -8.24
C LYS A 135 4.32 8.71 -9.50
N ASN A 136 4.49 7.40 -9.36
CA ASN A 136 4.72 6.45 -10.44
C ASN A 136 3.48 5.57 -10.71
N SER A 137 2.26 6.07 -10.44
CA SER A 137 1.01 5.36 -10.68
C SER A 137 0.71 5.08 -12.17
N ASP A 138 1.48 5.67 -13.08
CA ASP A 138 1.50 5.28 -14.49
C ASP A 138 1.97 3.83 -14.67
N ILE A 139 2.88 3.34 -13.81
CA ILE A 139 3.45 1.99 -13.87
C ILE A 139 3.16 1.13 -12.64
N VAL A 140 2.76 1.69 -11.49
CA VAL A 140 2.32 0.93 -10.31
C VAL A 140 0.78 0.84 -10.33
N ASP A 141 0.24 -0.37 -10.48
CA ASP A 141 -1.22 -0.58 -10.58
C ASP A 141 -1.87 -0.89 -9.22
N MET A 142 -1.12 -1.53 -8.31
CA MET A 142 -1.62 -2.00 -7.01
C MET A 142 -0.49 -2.01 -5.97
N VAL A 143 -0.83 -1.80 -4.71
CA VAL A 143 0.08 -1.90 -3.55
C VAL A 143 -0.65 -2.52 -2.36
N CYS A 144 0.03 -3.38 -1.59
CA CYS A 144 -0.51 -4.05 -0.41
C CYS A 144 0.55 -4.13 0.70
N TYR A 145 0.18 -3.69 1.91
CA TYR A 145 0.99 -3.88 3.10
C TYR A 145 0.92 -5.35 3.54
N ALA A 146 2.05 -5.89 4.03
CA ALA A 146 2.08 -7.24 4.56
C ALA A 146 2.98 -7.35 5.81
N PRO A 147 2.57 -8.14 6.82
CA PRO A 147 1.30 -8.86 6.93
C PRO A 147 0.14 -8.00 7.47
N LEU A 148 -1.11 -8.41 7.18
CA LEU A 148 -2.30 -7.64 7.55
C LEU A 148 -2.75 -7.86 9.00
N PHE A 149 -2.72 -9.10 9.51
CA PHE A 149 -3.31 -9.47 10.79
C PHE A 149 -2.35 -10.27 11.67
N SER A 150 -2.29 -9.92 12.95
CA SER A 150 -1.53 -10.63 13.98
C SER A 150 -2.37 -10.94 15.20
N ASN A 151 -2.43 -12.21 15.60
CA ASN A 151 -2.88 -12.54 16.94
C ASN A 151 -1.71 -12.36 17.91
N ILE A 152 -1.84 -11.47 18.90
CA ILE A 152 -0.73 -11.15 19.81
C ILE A 152 -0.21 -12.38 20.57
N ASN A 153 -1.05 -13.41 20.76
CA ASN A 153 -0.72 -14.61 21.51
C ASN A 153 0.05 -15.66 20.69
N ASP A 154 0.21 -15.46 19.38
CA ASP A 154 0.93 -16.37 18.47
C ASP A 154 1.66 -15.58 17.37
N ARG A 155 2.51 -14.64 17.81
CA ARG A 155 3.19 -13.72 16.90
C ARG A 155 4.52 -14.30 16.42
N ASN A 156 4.60 -14.60 15.13
CA ASN A 156 5.80 -15.15 14.48
C ASN A 156 6.47 -14.15 13.50
N TRP A 157 5.84 -13.00 13.26
CA TRP A 157 6.32 -11.92 12.40
C TRP A 157 6.01 -10.57 13.05
N ILE A 158 6.88 -9.58 12.86
CA ILE A 158 6.65 -8.19 13.26
C ILE A 158 7.20 -7.21 12.21
N PRO A 159 6.51 -6.09 11.97
CA PRO A 159 5.18 -5.70 12.48
C PRO A 159 4.04 -6.32 11.65
N ASP A 160 2.79 -6.02 12.01
CA ASP A 160 1.59 -6.32 11.22
C ASP A 160 0.67 -5.10 11.26
N ALA A 161 -0.19 -4.92 10.26
CA ALA A 161 -1.06 -3.74 10.18
C ALA A 161 -2.11 -3.69 11.32
N ILE A 162 -2.72 -4.84 11.63
CA ILE A 162 -3.77 -4.95 12.65
C ILE A 162 -3.39 -6.04 13.64
N VAL A 163 -3.35 -5.69 14.93
CA VAL A 163 -3.06 -6.62 16.01
C VAL A 163 -4.34 -6.87 16.81
N PHE A 164 -4.63 -8.13 17.12
CA PHE A 164 -5.85 -8.53 17.80
C PHE A 164 -5.62 -9.65 18.83
N ASP A 165 -6.58 -9.78 19.75
CA ASP A 165 -6.74 -10.95 20.62
C ASP A 165 -8.19 -11.49 20.51
N SER A 166 -8.66 -12.23 21.51
CA SER A 166 -10.01 -12.83 21.48
C SER A 166 -11.18 -11.83 21.50
N TYR A 167 -10.97 -10.57 21.92
CA TYR A 167 -12.08 -9.61 22.10
C TYR A 167 -11.76 -8.16 21.72
N GLN A 168 -10.50 -7.82 21.43
CA GLN A 168 -10.08 -6.46 21.08
C GLN A 168 -9.06 -6.47 19.93
N LEU A 169 -8.94 -5.32 19.27
CA LEU A 169 -7.97 -5.07 18.19
C LEU A 169 -7.47 -3.63 18.23
N TYR A 170 -6.31 -3.38 17.64
CA TYR A 170 -5.83 -2.03 17.32
C TYR A 170 -5.13 -2.02 15.95
N GLY A 171 -5.18 -0.87 15.28
CA GLY A 171 -4.41 -0.61 14.07
C GLY A 171 -3.06 0.01 14.43
N THR A 172 -2.00 -0.38 13.72
CA THR A 172 -0.70 0.29 13.84
C THR A 172 -0.73 1.66 13.16
N PRO A 173 0.21 2.57 13.48
CA PRO A 173 0.35 3.85 12.79
C PRO A 173 0.42 3.68 11.26
N THR A 174 1.09 2.64 10.76
CA THR A 174 1.12 2.27 9.34
C THR A 174 -0.27 2.00 8.77
N PHE A 175 -1.07 1.18 9.47
CA PHE A 175 -2.43 0.86 9.03
C PHE A 175 -3.30 2.11 8.95
N LEU A 176 -3.25 2.94 9.99
CA LEU A 176 -4.00 4.19 10.08
C LEU A 176 -3.55 5.18 8.99
N PHE A 177 -2.24 5.27 8.72
CA PHE A 177 -1.75 6.05 7.59
C PHE A 177 -2.31 5.51 6.26
N GLY A 178 -2.23 4.20 6.03
CA GLY A 178 -2.69 3.58 4.79
C GLY A 178 -4.18 3.79 4.52
N VAL A 179 -5.02 3.59 5.53
CA VAL A 179 -6.49 3.65 5.41
C VAL A 179 -7.02 5.07 5.52
N ASP A 180 -6.61 5.81 6.56
CA ASP A 180 -7.23 7.09 6.93
C ASP A 180 -6.48 8.32 6.38
N VAL A 181 -5.27 8.15 5.84
CA VAL A 181 -4.50 9.23 5.21
C VAL A 181 -4.34 8.96 3.72
N PHE A 182 -3.65 7.87 3.33
CA PHE A 182 -3.26 7.62 1.95
C PHE A 182 -4.44 7.22 1.05
N SER A 183 -5.25 6.25 1.46
CA SER A 183 -6.38 5.79 0.62
C SER A 183 -7.44 6.86 0.42
N LEU A 184 -7.73 7.67 1.44
CA LEU A 184 -8.60 8.85 1.30
C LEU A 184 -7.96 9.95 0.44
N ALA A 185 -6.62 10.02 0.40
CA ALA A 185 -5.91 11.01 -0.37
C ALA A 185 -5.85 10.70 -1.88
N LEU A 186 -6.12 9.47 -2.32
CA LEU A 186 -6.13 9.11 -3.75
C LEU A 186 -7.14 9.91 -4.58
N ASP A 187 -8.18 10.46 -3.95
CA ASP A 187 -9.16 11.37 -4.56
C ASP A 187 -8.84 12.87 -4.29
N SER A 188 -7.72 13.20 -3.65
CA SER A 188 -7.38 14.55 -3.17
C SER A 188 -5.92 15.00 -3.43
N LEU A 189 -5.57 16.22 -3.01
CA LEU A 189 -4.44 17.02 -3.52
C LEU A 189 -3.04 16.70 -2.94
N ARG A 190 -2.74 15.44 -2.55
CA ARG A 190 -1.42 14.90 -2.13
C ARG A 190 -1.18 14.72 -0.63
N VAL A 191 -0.33 13.74 -0.33
CA VAL A 191 0.26 13.46 0.99
C VAL A 191 1.65 14.10 1.10
N ILE A 192 1.98 14.65 2.28
CA ILE A 192 3.27 15.29 2.57
C ILE A 192 3.80 14.70 3.89
N VAL A 193 5.12 14.47 3.96
CA VAL A 193 5.79 13.84 5.10
C VAL A 193 6.85 14.77 5.67
N ASN A 194 6.88 14.95 7.00
CA ASN A 194 7.93 15.67 7.71
C ASN A 194 8.73 14.71 8.61
N PHE A 195 9.85 14.20 8.11
CA PHE A 195 10.73 13.32 8.89
C PHE A 195 11.56 14.07 9.96
N GLY A 196 11.52 15.41 9.95
CA GLY A 196 12.29 16.26 10.86
C GLY A 196 11.80 16.18 12.30
N THR A 197 12.67 16.61 13.22
CA THR A 197 12.34 16.70 14.66
C THR A 197 11.74 18.04 15.05
N THR A 198 11.45 18.90 14.07
CA THR A 198 10.93 20.27 14.24
C THR A 198 9.72 20.50 13.36
N ASN A 199 8.90 21.47 13.75
CA ASN A 199 7.79 21.91 12.92
C ASN A 199 8.33 22.54 11.63
N GLU A 200 7.77 22.13 10.50
CA GLU A 200 8.07 22.73 9.20
C GLU A 200 6.87 23.52 8.70
N SER A 201 7.12 24.71 8.15
CA SER A 201 6.07 25.54 7.58
C SER A 201 6.00 25.33 6.07
N LEU A 202 4.84 24.90 5.58
CA LEU A 202 4.57 24.73 4.16
C LEU A 202 3.50 25.73 3.72
N ILE A 203 3.74 26.34 2.55
CA ILE A 203 2.74 27.16 1.87
C ILE A 203 2.30 26.41 0.61
N ILE A 204 1.00 26.11 0.53
CA ILE A 204 0.39 25.47 -0.63
C ILE A 204 -0.31 26.55 -1.45
N TYR A 205 0.14 26.70 -2.70
CA TYR A 205 -0.47 27.60 -3.67
C TYR A 205 -1.42 26.80 -4.56
N ILE A 206 -2.70 27.19 -4.58
CA ILE A 206 -3.70 26.55 -5.44
C ILE A 206 -4.16 27.54 -6.51
N ASN A 207 -3.89 27.17 -7.77
CA ASN A 207 -4.28 27.95 -8.94
C ASN A 207 -5.36 27.21 -9.75
N GLY A 208 -6.19 27.96 -10.48
CA GLY A 208 -7.17 27.40 -11.41
C GLY A 208 -8.49 26.95 -10.80
N LEU A 209 -8.72 27.15 -9.49
CA LEU A 209 -10.04 26.94 -8.87
C LEU A 209 -11.02 28.02 -9.31
N ASN A 210 -12.23 27.63 -9.71
CA ASN A 210 -13.31 28.58 -9.98
C ASN A 210 -13.82 29.22 -8.66
N SER A 211 -14.52 30.36 -8.78
CA SER A 211 -15.05 31.09 -7.62
C SER A 211 -16.00 30.27 -6.74
N ASN A 212 -16.72 29.32 -7.33
CA ASN A 212 -17.67 28.46 -6.62
C ASN A 212 -16.98 27.39 -5.77
N VAL A 213 -15.73 27.04 -6.08
CA VAL A 213 -14.92 26.08 -5.31
C VAL A 213 -14.07 26.81 -4.27
N GLN A 214 -13.65 28.05 -4.57
CA GLN A 214 -12.86 28.88 -3.64
C GLN A 214 -13.56 29.12 -2.29
N GLN A 215 -14.88 29.05 -2.23
CA GLN A 215 -15.67 29.24 -1.01
C GLN A 215 -15.63 28.06 -0.01
N TYR A 216 -15.21 26.86 -0.43
CA TYR A 216 -15.17 25.69 0.47
C TYR A 216 -13.90 25.67 1.31
N ASP A 217 -14.02 25.28 2.57
CA ASP A 217 -12.86 25.08 3.45
C ASP A 217 -12.05 23.84 3.06
N PHE A 218 -10.76 23.86 3.38
CA PHE A 218 -9.88 22.70 3.26
C PHE A 218 -9.73 22.01 4.60
N THR A 219 -9.43 20.73 4.58
CA THR A 219 -9.10 19.95 5.78
C THR A 219 -7.71 19.35 5.63
N SER A 220 -7.00 19.20 6.74
CA SER A 220 -5.79 18.39 6.85
C SER A 220 -6.02 17.27 7.84
N THR A 221 -5.63 16.06 7.46
CA THR A 221 -5.51 14.92 8.37
C THR A 221 -4.02 14.69 8.64
N MET A 222 -3.63 14.68 9.91
CA MET A 222 -2.23 14.53 10.34
C MET A 222 -2.10 13.35 11.28
N LEU A 223 -1.17 12.45 11.00
CA LEU A 223 -0.75 11.36 11.88
C LEU A 223 0.65 11.69 12.39
N THR A 224 0.82 11.88 13.70
CA THR A 224 2.09 12.27 14.31
C THR A 224 2.10 11.92 15.80
N SER A 225 3.26 12.03 16.47
CA SER A 225 3.39 11.92 17.92
C SER A 225 4.61 12.68 18.44
N THR A 226 4.70 12.87 19.76
CA THR A 226 5.85 13.49 20.43
C THR A 226 7.11 12.62 20.41
N ASN A 227 6.98 11.30 20.17
CA ASN A 227 8.09 10.37 20.06
C ASN A 227 7.94 9.52 18.80
N ILE A 228 8.99 9.52 17.96
CA ILE A 228 9.06 8.77 16.70
C ILE A 228 8.92 7.26 16.87
N MET A 229 9.23 6.73 18.06
CA MET A 229 9.08 5.30 18.37
C MET A 229 7.74 4.97 19.03
N ASP A 230 6.76 5.88 19.05
CA ASP A 230 5.44 5.56 19.60
C ASP A 230 4.70 4.52 18.75
N GLU A 231 4.01 3.63 19.46
CA GLU A 231 3.25 2.49 18.94
C GLU A 231 1.87 2.46 19.60
N ASN A 232 0.87 1.94 18.89
CA ASN A 232 -0.41 1.57 19.50
C ASN A 232 -0.29 0.21 20.20
N SER A 233 -1.09 0.00 21.24
CA SER A 233 -1.13 -1.25 22.01
C SER A 233 -2.52 -1.48 22.61
N PHE A 234 -2.80 -2.62 23.23
CA PHE A 234 -4.08 -2.79 23.95
C PHE A 234 -4.26 -1.85 25.15
N LEU A 235 -3.17 -1.34 25.73
CA LEU A 235 -3.25 -0.36 26.83
C LEU A 235 -3.51 1.05 26.30
N GLU A 236 -2.97 1.36 25.13
CA GLU A 236 -3.09 2.66 24.46
C GLU A 236 -3.39 2.44 22.96
N PRO A 237 -4.62 2.01 22.58
CA PRO A 237 -4.92 1.63 21.20
C PRO A 237 -5.01 2.83 20.24
N GLU A 238 -5.15 4.03 20.80
CA GLU A 238 -5.28 5.29 20.08
C GLU A 238 -4.12 6.25 20.39
N LYS A 239 -2.94 5.72 20.75
CA LYS A 239 -1.77 6.54 21.10
C LYS A 239 -1.31 7.41 19.93
N VAL A 240 -1.28 6.83 18.74
CA VAL A 240 -0.90 7.46 17.49
C VAL A 240 -2.05 7.26 16.51
N ILE A 241 -2.88 8.30 16.35
CA ILE A 241 -4.05 8.29 15.47
C ILE A 241 -4.11 9.53 14.58
N PRO A 242 -4.72 9.45 13.39
CA PRO A 242 -4.90 10.60 12.52
C PRO A 242 -5.84 11.62 13.16
N GLN A 243 -5.48 12.90 13.10
CA GLN A 243 -6.29 14.01 13.56
C GLN A 243 -6.64 14.92 12.40
N THR A 244 -7.93 15.13 12.17
CA THR A 244 -8.42 16.04 11.12
C THR A 244 -8.70 17.42 11.68
N SER A 245 -8.25 18.46 10.98
CA SER A 245 -8.53 19.86 11.30
C SER A 245 -8.83 20.68 10.06
N SER A 246 -9.55 21.78 10.22
CA SER A 246 -9.81 22.73 9.13
C SER A 246 -8.59 23.61 8.88
N LEU A 247 -8.21 23.77 7.62
CA LEU A 247 -7.15 24.67 7.17
C LEU A 247 -7.75 26.02 6.79
N LYS A 248 -7.15 27.10 7.31
CA LYS A 248 -7.54 28.47 6.95
C LYS A 248 -6.81 28.90 5.70
N LYS A 249 -7.55 29.51 4.76
CA LYS A 249 -6.99 30.17 3.59
C LYS A 249 -6.58 31.59 3.92
N ASN A 250 -5.50 32.06 3.32
CA ASN A 250 -5.17 33.47 3.24
C ASN A 250 -5.12 33.87 1.75
N GLY A 251 -6.27 34.30 1.20
CA GLY A 251 -6.43 34.45 -0.24
C GLY A 251 -6.49 33.08 -0.94
N THR A 252 -5.58 32.83 -1.89
CA THR A 252 -5.42 31.54 -2.58
C THR A 252 -4.49 30.56 -1.87
N ASP A 253 -3.83 31.03 -0.81
CA ASP A 253 -2.71 30.32 -0.20
C ASP A 253 -3.17 29.61 1.07
N ILE A 254 -2.64 28.42 1.29
CA ILE A 254 -2.89 27.64 2.50
C ILE A 254 -1.57 27.47 3.23
N ASN A 255 -1.51 28.00 4.44
CA ASN A 255 -0.39 27.79 5.34
C ASN A 255 -0.66 26.54 6.17
N VAL A 256 0.24 25.58 6.10
CA VAL A 256 0.18 24.33 6.86
C VAL A 256 1.44 24.23 7.71
N ILE A 257 1.25 23.95 9.00
CA ILE A 257 2.36 23.57 9.87
C ILE A 257 2.40 22.05 9.88
N LEU A 258 3.51 21.48 9.47
CA LEU A 258 3.78 20.05 9.56
C LEU A 258 4.45 19.81 10.91
N SER A 259 3.80 19.04 11.78
CA SER A 259 4.41 18.59 13.04
C SER A 259 5.64 17.70 12.76
N PRO A 260 6.54 17.52 13.75
CA PRO A 260 7.66 16.60 13.62
C PRO A 260 7.13 15.18 13.45
N TYR A 261 7.75 14.39 12.58
CA TYR A 261 7.37 12.99 12.31
C TYR A 261 5.98 12.86 11.68
#